data_AF-A0AAD9QRD8-F1
#
_entry.id   AF-A0AAD9QRD8-F1
#
_cell.length_a   1.000
_cell.length_b   1.000
_cell.length_c   1.000
_cell.angle_alpha   90.00
_cell.angle_beta   90.00
_cell.angle_gamma   90.00
#
_symmetry.space_group_name_H-M   'P 1'
#
loop_
_entity.id
_entity.type
_entity.pdbx_description
1 polymer ?
#
loop_
_entity_poly.entity_id
_entity_poly.type
_entity_poly.pdbx_seq_one_letter_code
_entity_poly.pdbx_strand_id
1 'polypeptide(L)'
;MTATAIATLASYLGSAFSYIAGPNLVPDIDYGNLTAYHAGHSVDIDKLRNITTPEQKEFLLTRINDYLFIEAVLVGILFFVVLIYFPAKPPSPPSLSSAAGRLDFVSGAKTLLKNRSFWWLLIIFSISNGVNWGWSSVQDLIFSGVGIDQKTAGWLGFWANVASLLAISFSWYADRIQSFTKPILIFLFLSTACAQTVLSLACEEVIPLTKAAFFAAGVSQVVLFSGTVPLIMELAAECAYPVAEGITSGVMILSVYGINFVFFVAFMFPQANPRWMNWLLVSSTVVCIPLIAFYTERYKRLDVDESKQS
;
A
#
# COMPACT_ATOMS: atom_id res chain seq x y z
N MET A 1 6.04 -14.01 13.70
CA MET A 1 6.07 -13.02 12.61
C MET A 1 6.14 -13.81 11.31
N THR A 2 5.08 -13.77 10.51
CA THR A 2 5.01 -14.49 9.23
C THR A 2 5.95 -13.85 8.21
N ALA A 3 6.39 -14.62 7.21
CA ALA A 3 7.27 -14.10 6.14
C ALA A 3 6.63 -12.89 5.43
N THR A 4 5.31 -12.90 5.30
CA THR A 4 4.49 -11.81 4.77
C THR A 4 4.65 -10.54 5.60
N ALA A 5 4.52 -10.61 6.93
CA ALA A 5 4.68 -9.44 7.79
C ALA A 5 6.08 -8.81 7.69
N ILE A 6 7.13 -9.63 7.58
CA ILE A 6 8.53 -9.15 7.40
C ILE A 6 8.70 -8.46 6.05
N ALA A 7 8.17 -9.04 4.97
CA ALA A 7 8.22 -8.44 3.63
C ALA A 7 7.47 -7.10 3.59
N THR A 8 6.32 -7.02 4.23
CA THR A 8 5.52 -5.80 4.36
C THR A 8 6.25 -4.73 5.20
N LEU A 9 6.90 -5.10 6.30
CA LEU A 9 7.74 -4.19 7.10
C LEU A 9 8.87 -3.58 6.27
N ALA A 10 9.60 -4.41 5.51
CA ALA A 10 10.67 -3.94 4.65
C ALA A 10 10.16 -2.97 3.57
N SER A 11 8.97 -3.23 3.03
CA SER A 11 8.34 -2.38 2.01
C SER A 11 7.96 -1.00 2.55
N TYR A 12 7.38 -0.92 3.76
CA TYR A 12 7.05 0.36 4.39
C TYR A 12 8.29 1.14 4.84
N LEU A 13 9.34 0.46 5.30
CA LEU A 13 10.64 1.09 5.58
C LEU A 13 11.28 1.68 4.33
N GLY A 14 11.25 0.95 3.21
CA GLY A 14 11.72 1.46 1.92
C GLY A 14 10.93 2.68 1.46
N SER A 15 9.60 2.65 1.62
CA SER A 15 8.72 3.78 1.30
C SER A 15 8.96 4.99 2.22
N ALA A 16 9.20 4.79 3.52
CA ALA A 16 9.59 5.87 4.43
C ALA A 16 10.94 6.48 4.01
N PHE A 17 11.91 5.64 3.62
CA PHE A 17 13.21 6.12 3.17
C PHE A 17 13.10 6.97 1.89
N SER A 18 12.21 6.63 0.95
CA SER A 18 12.04 7.41 -0.28
C SER A 18 11.56 8.84 -0.02
N TYR A 19 10.73 9.07 1.02
CA TYR A 19 10.30 10.42 1.42
C TYR A 19 11.45 11.30 1.97
N ILE A 20 12.53 10.70 2.47
CA ILE A 20 13.73 11.44 2.91
C ILE A 20 14.75 11.55 1.80
N ALA A 21 15.01 10.44 1.10
CA ALA A 21 16.04 10.37 0.08
C ALA A 21 15.71 11.26 -1.12
N GLY A 22 14.47 11.21 -1.61
CA GLY A 22 14.03 11.95 -2.80
C GLY A 22 14.31 13.46 -2.71
N PRO A 23 13.73 14.19 -1.73
CA PRO A 23 13.91 15.64 -1.62
C PRO A 23 15.35 16.09 -1.28
N ASN A 24 16.17 15.23 -0.67
CA ASN A 24 17.57 15.56 -0.36
C ASN A 24 18.51 15.33 -1.56
N LEU A 25 18.21 14.34 -2.40
CA LEU A 25 19.00 14.03 -3.59
C LEU A 25 18.59 14.87 -4.80
N VAL A 26 17.32 15.29 -4.90
CA VAL A 26 16.83 16.20 -5.93
C VAL A 26 16.23 17.43 -5.24
N PRO A 27 16.98 18.55 -5.14
CA PRO A 27 16.47 19.77 -4.53
C PRO A 27 15.33 20.36 -5.35
N ASP A 28 14.29 20.84 -4.67
CA ASP A 28 13.21 21.59 -5.29
C ASP A 28 13.73 22.88 -5.95
N ILE A 29 13.07 23.31 -7.02
CA ILE A 29 13.44 24.55 -7.71
C ILE A 29 12.97 25.74 -6.90
N ASP A 30 13.87 26.45 -6.24
CA ASP A 30 13.51 27.58 -5.36
C ASP A 30 13.40 28.89 -6.17
N TYR A 31 12.24 29.12 -6.79
CA TYR A 31 11.92 30.39 -7.47
C TYR A 31 11.10 31.33 -6.57
N GLY A 32 11.36 31.39 -5.26
CA GLY A 32 10.72 32.34 -4.35
C GLY A 32 9.18 32.32 -4.41
N ASN A 33 8.53 33.49 -4.51
CA ASN A 33 7.05 33.62 -4.52
C ASN A 33 6.31 32.92 -5.68
N LEU A 34 7.02 32.32 -6.66
CA LEU A 34 6.41 31.53 -7.75
C LEU A 34 6.22 30.03 -7.39
N THR A 35 6.91 29.56 -6.36
CA THR A 35 6.76 28.20 -5.79
C THR A 35 6.06 28.22 -4.43
N ALA A 36 5.76 29.41 -3.90
CA ALA A 36 4.91 29.60 -2.74
C ALA A 36 3.47 29.16 -3.09
N TYR A 37 3.07 28.00 -2.56
CA TYR A 37 1.71 27.50 -2.67
C TYR A 37 0.74 28.45 -1.96
N HIS A 38 -0.01 29.22 -2.75
CA HIS A 38 -1.16 29.96 -2.26
C HIS A 38 -2.42 29.11 -2.51
N ALA A 39 -3.25 28.94 -1.47
CA ALA A 39 -4.47 28.15 -1.53
C ALA A 39 -5.29 28.48 -2.79
N GLY A 40 -5.58 27.46 -3.61
CA GLY A 40 -6.36 27.59 -4.85
C GLY A 40 -5.58 27.91 -6.13
N HIS A 41 -4.25 28.06 -6.10
CA HIS A 41 -3.43 28.24 -7.30
C HIS A 41 -2.53 27.03 -7.57
N SER A 42 -2.76 26.33 -8.69
CA SER A 42 -1.84 25.32 -9.20
C SER A 42 -0.54 25.96 -9.65
N VAL A 43 0.59 25.32 -9.34
CA VAL A 43 1.90 25.71 -9.85
C VAL A 43 1.88 25.67 -11.37
N ASP A 44 2.09 26.83 -12.01
CA ASP A 44 1.98 26.98 -13.45
C ASP A 44 3.27 26.47 -14.12
N ILE A 45 3.26 25.19 -14.50
CA ILE A 45 4.43 24.44 -15.00
C ILE A 45 5.01 25.10 -16.26
N ASP A 46 4.16 25.66 -17.12
CA ASP A 46 4.59 26.35 -18.35
C ASP A 46 5.31 27.66 -18.04
N LYS A 47 4.90 28.34 -16.98
CA LYS A 47 5.55 29.57 -16.50
C LYS A 47 6.90 29.26 -15.86
N LEU A 48 6.98 28.19 -15.06
CA LEU A 48 8.24 27.68 -14.51
C LEU A 48 9.22 27.27 -15.62
N ARG A 49 8.76 26.48 -16.59
CA ARG A 49 9.55 26.02 -17.73
C ARG A 49 10.12 27.16 -18.56
N ASN A 50 9.40 28.28 -18.66
CA ASN A 50 9.84 29.46 -19.40
C ASN A 50 10.82 30.34 -18.60
N ILE A 51 10.82 30.22 -17.27
CA ILE A 51 11.73 30.93 -16.35
C ILE A 51 13.00 30.09 -16.08
N THR A 52 12.96 28.77 -16.33
CA THR A 52 14.11 27.89 -16.12
C THR A 52 15.21 28.09 -17.16
N THR A 53 16.37 28.56 -16.69
CA THR A 53 17.61 28.66 -17.49
C THR A 53 18.05 27.26 -17.95
N PRO A 54 18.58 27.10 -19.18
CA PRO A 54 19.06 25.80 -19.68
C PRO A 54 20.07 25.11 -18.76
N GLU A 55 20.95 25.87 -18.10
CA GLU A 55 21.93 25.35 -17.12
C GLU A 55 21.25 24.73 -15.88
N GLN A 56 20.14 25.31 -15.40
CA GLN A 56 19.40 24.79 -14.26
C GLN A 56 18.63 23.51 -14.63
N LYS A 57 18.11 23.46 -15.85
CA LYS A 57 17.47 22.25 -16.39
C LYS A 57 18.47 21.11 -16.49
N GLU A 58 19.68 21.38 -16.99
CA GLU A 58 20.75 20.39 -17.07
C GLU A 58 21.17 19.91 -15.67
N PHE A 59 21.34 20.83 -14.71
CA PHE A 59 21.61 20.48 -13.31
C PHE A 59 20.56 19.55 -12.70
N LEU A 60 19.26 19.84 -12.88
CA LEU A 60 18.18 19.00 -12.37
C LEU A 60 18.16 17.62 -13.06
N LEU A 61 18.37 17.57 -14.38
CA LEU A 61 18.46 16.31 -15.12
C LEU A 61 19.64 15.46 -14.64
N THR A 62 20.80 16.06 -14.39
CA THR A 62 21.95 15.35 -13.81
C THR A 62 21.62 14.79 -12.44
N ARG A 63 20.98 15.56 -11.56
CA ARG A 63 20.60 15.10 -10.21
C ARG A 63 19.56 13.98 -10.24
N ILE A 64 18.59 14.04 -11.15
CA ILE A 64 17.62 12.96 -11.36
C ILE A 64 18.34 11.71 -11.89
N ASN A 65 19.26 11.88 -12.85
CA ASN A 65 20.02 10.76 -13.40
C ASN A 65 20.92 10.11 -12.33
N ASP A 66 21.59 10.90 -11.49
CA ASP A 66 22.40 10.41 -10.36
C ASP A 66 21.53 9.65 -9.35
N TYR A 67 20.34 10.16 -9.04
CA TYR A 67 19.37 9.49 -8.18
C TYR A 67 18.96 8.12 -8.74
N LEU A 68 18.56 8.06 -10.01
CA LEU A 68 18.19 6.82 -10.70
C LEU A 68 19.36 5.83 -10.76
N PHE A 69 20.58 6.32 -10.97
CA PHE A 69 21.77 5.48 -11.02
C PHE A 69 22.10 4.89 -9.63
N ILE A 70 22.01 5.70 -8.56
CA ILE A 70 22.21 5.22 -7.19
C ILE A 70 21.18 4.16 -6.83
N GLU A 71 19.90 4.38 -7.15
CA GLU A 71 18.85 3.36 -6.95
C GLU A 71 19.14 2.08 -7.73
N ALA A 72 19.54 2.19 -9.00
CA ALA A 72 19.89 1.04 -9.83
C ALA A 72 21.06 0.23 -9.26
N VAL A 73 22.09 0.91 -8.74
CA VAL A 73 23.24 0.25 -8.10
C VAL A 73 22.82 -0.46 -6.81
N LEU A 74 22.02 0.19 -5.96
CA LEU A 74 21.53 -0.42 -4.71
C LEU A 74 20.67 -1.67 -4.98
N VAL A 75 19.75 -1.58 -5.94
CA VAL A 75 18.92 -2.72 -6.37
C VAL A 75 19.79 -3.82 -6.99
N GLY A 76 20.79 -3.45 -7.78
CA GLY A 76 21.75 -4.39 -8.35
C GLY A 76 22.54 -5.16 -7.27
N ILE A 77 23.05 -4.46 -6.26
CA ILE A 77 23.76 -5.08 -5.12
C ILE A 77 22.82 -6.05 -4.39
N LEU A 78 21.60 -5.62 -4.07
CA LEU A 78 20.58 -6.47 -3.45
C LEU A 78 20.29 -7.72 -4.29
N PHE A 79 20.18 -7.57 -5.60
CA PHE A 79 19.98 -8.69 -6.52
C PHE A 79 21.14 -9.69 -6.47
N PHE A 80 22.39 -9.23 -6.51
CA PHE A 80 23.56 -10.12 -6.39
C PHE A 80 23.65 -10.78 -5.00
N VAL A 81 23.32 -10.05 -3.92
CA VAL A 81 23.26 -10.62 -2.57
C VAL A 81 22.22 -11.73 -2.49
N VAL A 82 21.03 -11.53 -3.07
CA VAL A 82 19.98 -12.56 -3.13
C VAL A 82 20.46 -13.78 -3.94
N LEU A 83 21.11 -13.57 -5.09
CA LEU A 83 21.65 -14.69 -5.89
C LEU A 83 22.72 -15.50 -5.16
N ILE A 84 23.58 -14.85 -4.37
CA ILE A 84 24.65 -15.51 -3.61
C ILE A 84 24.10 -16.19 -2.35
N TYR A 85 23.15 -15.55 -1.66
CA TYR A 85 22.69 -15.98 -0.33
C TYR A 85 21.48 -16.93 -0.36
N PHE A 86 20.60 -16.82 -1.36
CA PHE A 86 19.43 -17.70 -1.51
C PHE A 86 19.65 -18.72 -2.63
N PRO A 87 20.24 -19.90 -2.35
CA PRO A 87 20.34 -20.97 -3.33
C PRO A 87 18.95 -21.50 -3.74
N ALA A 88 18.84 -22.00 -4.97
CA ALA A 88 17.59 -22.40 -5.64
C ALA A 88 16.74 -23.48 -4.91
N LYS A 89 17.27 -24.10 -3.85
CA LYS A 89 16.57 -25.05 -2.99
C LYS A 89 17.11 -24.96 -1.55
N PRO A 90 16.26 -24.76 -0.53
CA PRO A 90 16.69 -25.01 0.84
C PRO A 90 17.04 -26.51 0.99
N PRO A 91 18.20 -26.87 1.58
CA PRO A 91 18.63 -28.26 1.74
C PRO A 91 17.77 -29.07 2.74
N SER A 92 16.88 -28.43 3.50
CA SER A 92 15.91 -29.09 4.36
C SER A 92 14.56 -28.35 4.36
N PRO A 93 13.42 -29.06 4.20
CA PRO A 93 12.10 -28.44 4.27
C PRO A 93 11.78 -28.06 5.73
N PRO A 94 11.42 -26.79 6.04
CA PRO A 94 11.25 -26.32 7.42
C PRO A 94 9.92 -26.74 8.09
N SER A 95 9.02 -27.46 7.39
CA SER A 95 7.80 -28.02 8.00
C SER A 95 7.20 -29.18 7.20
N LEU A 96 6.45 -30.08 7.86
CA LEU A 96 5.72 -31.20 7.24
C LEU A 96 4.67 -30.75 6.19
N SER A 97 4.18 -29.50 6.27
CA SER A 97 3.33 -28.89 5.23
C SER A 97 4.07 -28.56 3.92
N SER A 98 5.40 -28.47 3.96
CA SER A 98 6.28 -28.37 2.78
C SER A 98 6.64 -29.74 2.18
N ALA A 99 6.33 -30.83 2.88
CA ALA A 99 6.54 -32.21 2.42
C ALA A 99 5.32 -32.78 1.67
N ALA A 100 4.11 -32.24 1.92
CA ALA A 100 2.96 -32.50 1.08
C ALA A 100 3.14 -31.76 -0.26
N GLY A 101 3.13 -32.50 -1.38
CA GLY A 101 3.37 -31.93 -2.70
C GLY A 101 2.51 -30.70 -2.97
N ARG A 102 3.14 -29.53 -3.08
CA ARG A 102 2.49 -28.32 -3.59
C ARG A 102 2.07 -28.60 -5.04
N LEU A 103 0.85 -28.21 -5.40
CA LEU A 103 0.40 -28.28 -6.79
C LEU A 103 1.36 -27.49 -7.69
N ASP A 104 1.61 -28.02 -8.88
CA ASP A 104 2.36 -27.34 -9.95
C ASP A 104 1.78 -25.93 -10.20
N PHE A 105 2.61 -24.95 -10.56
CA PHE A 105 2.25 -23.53 -10.58
C PHE A 105 0.97 -23.25 -11.39
N VAL A 106 0.87 -23.84 -12.58
CA VAL A 106 -0.28 -23.67 -13.48
C VAL A 106 -1.54 -24.37 -12.93
N SER A 107 -1.36 -25.56 -12.36
CA SER A 107 -2.44 -26.33 -11.74
C SER A 107 -2.97 -25.67 -10.47
N GLY A 108 -2.07 -25.09 -9.67
CA GLY A 108 -2.36 -24.31 -8.47
C GLY A 108 -3.11 -23.02 -8.83
N ALA A 109 -2.62 -22.25 -9.80
CA ALA A 109 -3.30 -21.03 -10.28
C ALA A 109 -4.70 -21.34 -10.82
N LYS A 110 -4.88 -22.41 -11.61
CA LYS A 110 -6.19 -22.81 -12.12
C LYS A 110 -7.16 -23.24 -11.01
N THR A 111 -6.64 -23.92 -9.99
CA THR A 111 -7.43 -24.33 -8.80
C THR A 111 -7.82 -23.12 -7.96
N LEU A 112 -6.91 -22.17 -7.80
CA LEU A 112 -7.12 -20.91 -7.10
C LEU A 112 -8.22 -20.07 -7.77
N LEU A 113 -8.15 -19.93 -9.10
CA LEU A 113 -9.15 -19.21 -9.89
C LEU A 113 -10.54 -19.88 -9.90
N LYS A 114 -10.65 -21.15 -9.52
CA LYS A 114 -11.94 -21.85 -9.40
C LYS A 114 -12.55 -21.72 -8.00
N ASN A 115 -11.78 -21.24 -7.01
CA ASN A 115 -12.23 -21.17 -5.63
C ASN A 115 -13.04 -19.89 -5.35
N ARG A 116 -14.34 -20.05 -5.14
CA ARG A 116 -15.26 -18.92 -4.90
C ARG A 116 -14.93 -18.12 -3.63
N SER A 117 -14.43 -18.78 -2.58
CA SER A 117 -14.01 -18.09 -1.35
C SER A 117 -12.77 -17.22 -1.59
N PHE A 118 -11.83 -17.70 -2.41
CA PHE A 118 -10.66 -16.91 -2.79
C PHE A 118 -11.05 -15.68 -3.62
N TRP A 119 -12.02 -15.79 -4.54
CA TRP A 119 -12.51 -14.64 -5.30
C TRP A 119 -13.08 -13.52 -4.42
N TRP A 120 -13.79 -13.86 -3.34
CA TRP A 120 -14.29 -12.86 -2.39
C TRP A 120 -13.14 -12.09 -1.73
N LEU A 121 -12.12 -12.79 -1.22
CA LEU A 121 -10.94 -12.17 -0.62
C LEU A 121 -10.12 -11.38 -1.64
N LEU A 122 -9.98 -11.89 -2.86
CA LEU A 122 -9.30 -11.20 -3.95
C LEU A 122 -9.99 -9.88 -4.29
N ILE A 123 -11.32 -9.86 -4.39
CA ILE A 123 -12.08 -8.62 -4.66
C ILE A 123 -11.90 -7.61 -3.52
N ILE A 124 -12.05 -8.05 -2.27
CA ILE A 124 -11.87 -7.19 -1.07
C ILE A 124 -10.46 -6.61 -1.05
N PHE A 125 -9.45 -7.44 -1.26
CA PHE A 125 -8.05 -7.02 -1.23
C PHE A 125 -7.73 -6.05 -2.37
N SER A 126 -8.18 -6.37 -3.59
CA SER A 126 -7.86 -5.59 -4.78
C SER A 126 -8.54 -4.23 -4.76
N ILE A 127 -9.83 -4.16 -4.39
CA ILE A 127 -10.54 -2.88 -4.31
C ILE A 127 -9.91 -2.00 -3.23
N SER A 128 -9.71 -2.53 -2.03
CA SER A 128 -9.19 -1.73 -0.92
C SER A 128 -7.75 -1.26 -1.16
N ASN A 129 -6.83 -2.16 -1.52
CA ASN A 129 -5.42 -1.81 -1.75
C ASN A 129 -5.21 -1.06 -3.07
N GLY A 130 -5.95 -1.43 -4.14
CA GLY A 130 -5.83 -0.78 -5.44
C GLY A 130 -6.24 0.69 -5.38
N VAL A 131 -7.37 1.00 -4.73
CA VAL A 131 -7.82 2.39 -4.55
C VAL A 131 -6.89 3.14 -3.58
N ASN A 132 -6.45 2.49 -2.49
CA ASN A 132 -5.54 3.13 -1.52
C ASN A 132 -4.20 3.51 -2.16
N TRP A 133 -3.56 2.61 -2.91
CA TRP A 133 -2.30 2.89 -3.59
C TRP A 133 -2.47 3.93 -4.71
N GLY A 134 -3.59 3.87 -5.44
CA GLY A 134 -3.93 4.89 -6.44
C GLY A 134 -4.12 6.27 -5.79
N TRP A 135 -4.77 6.34 -4.65
CA TRP A 135 -4.90 7.57 -3.86
C TRP A 135 -3.55 8.06 -3.34
N SER A 136 -2.69 7.18 -2.82
CA SER A 136 -1.33 7.54 -2.39
C SER A 136 -0.48 8.14 -3.50
N SER A 137 -0.71 7.78 -4.77
CA SER A 137 0.00 8.39 -5.90
C SER A 137 -0.37 9.85 -6.18
N VAL A 138 -1.55 10.29 -5.73
CA VAL A 138 -2.06 11.66 -5.96
C VAL A 138 -2.29 12.46 -4.68
N GLN A 139 -2.00 11.88 -3.52
CA GLN A 139 -2.18 12.54 -2.23
C GLN A 139 -1.47 13.90 -2.18
N ASP A 140 -0.28 14.01 -2.79
CA ASP A 140 0.48 15.25 -2.82
C ASP A 140 -0.25 16.35 -3.63
N LEU A 141 -0.91 15.98 -4.74
CA LEU A 141 -1.73 16.90 -5.53
C LEU A 141 -2.99 17.33 -4.76
N ILE A 142 -3.60 16.40 -4.02
CA ILE A 142 -4.79 16.68 -3.20
C ILE A 142 -4.43 17.65 -2.07
N PHE A 143 -3.32 17.42 -1.37
CA PHE A 143 -2.87 18.26 -0.25
C PHE A 143 -2.39 19.63 -0.72
N SER A 144 -1.72 19.67 -1.88
CA SER A 144 -1.36 20.93 -2.54
C SER A 144 -2.60 21.77 -2.87
N GLY A 145 -3.67 21.15 -3.38
CA GLY A 145 -4.95 21.82 -3.67
C GLY A 145 -5.68 22.40 -2.45
N VAL A 146 -5.32 21.97 -1.24
CA VAL A 146 -5.86 22.43 0.05
C VAL A 146 -4.94 23.49 0.70
N GLY A 147 -3.82 23.86 0.05
CA GLY A 147 -2.87 24.85 0.57
C GLY A 147 -1.91 24.29 1.63
N ILE A 148 -1.69 22.97 1.65
CA ILE A 148 -0.66 22.34 2.50
C ILE A 148 0.66 22.35 1.74
N ASP A 149 1.72 22.80 2.41
CA ASP A 149 3.08 22.84 1.88
C ASP A 149 3.60 21.44 1.53
N GLN A 150 4.34 21.32 0.43
CA GLN A 150 4.85 20.05 -0.10
C GLN A 150 5.75 19.33 0.93
N LYS A 151 6.56 20.08 1.69
CA LYS A 151 7.39 19.48 2.75
C LYS A 151 6.54 18.89 3.86
N THR A 152 5.45 19.56 4.20
CA THR A 152 4.51 19.12 5.24
C THR A 152 3.80 17.83 4.81
N ALA A 153 3.41 17.71 3.54
CA ALA A 153 2.87 16.48 2.94
C ALA A 153 3.90 15.33 2.92
N GLY A 154 5.15 15.61 2.54
CA GLY A 154 6.23 14.62 2.57
C GLY A 154 6.52 14.09 3.98
N TRP A 155 6.54 14.97 4.99
CA TRP A 155 6.68 14.56 6.39
C TRP A 155 5.47 13.74 6.89
N LEU A 156 4.26 14.05 6.43
CA LEU A 156 3.08 13.25 6.75
C LEU A 156 3.23 11.82 6.21
N GLY A 157 3.63 11.68 4.94
CA GLY A 157 3.90 10.37 4.32
C GLY A 157 5.00 9.60 5.06
N PHE A 158 6.09 10.28 5.46
CA PHE A 158 7.15 9.69 6.25
C PHE A 158 6.65 9.14 7.59
N TRP A 159 5.99 9.97 8.41
CA TRP A 159 5.49 9.56 9.73
C TRP A 159 4.40 8.50 9.64
N ALA A 160 3.56 8.54 8.60
CA ALA A 160 2.56 7.52 8.34
C ALA A 160 3.19 6.15 8.08
N ASN A 161 4.23 6.07 7.24
CA ASN A 161 4.93 4.82 6.96
C ASN A 161 5.70 4.29 8.17
N VAL A 162 6.35 5.17 8.95
CA VAL A 162 7.06 4.78 10.18
C VAL A 162 6.08 4.28 11.25
N ALA A 163 4.95 4.96 11.45
CA ALA A 163 3.94 4.54 12.42
C ALA A 163 3.28 3.21 12.02
N SER A 164 3.19 2.91 10.72
CA SER A 164 2.63 1.66 10.21
C SER A 164 3.43 0.41 10.61
N LEU A 165 4.71 0.57 10.98
CA LEU A 165 5.51 -0.51 11.55
C LEU A 165 4.96 -0.99 12.90
N LEU A 166 4.40 -0.07 13.71
CA LEU A 166 3.72 -0.41 14.96
C LEU A 166 2.40 -1.15 14.68
N ALA A 167 1.69 -0.80 13.62
CA ALA A 167 0.45 -1.47 13.22
C ALA A 167 0.67 -2.94 12.87
N ILE A 168 1.79 -3.26 12.21
CA ILE A 168 2.14 -4.64 11.87
C ILE A 168 2.44 -5.45 13.14
N SER A 169 3.05 -4.82 14.15
CA SER A 169 3.25 -5.46 15.46
C SER A 169 1.93 -5.75 16.17
N PHE A 170 0.95 -4.85 16.08
CA PHE A 170 -0.40 -5.08 16.59
C PHE A 170 -1.15 -6.16 15.80
N SER A 171 -0.98 -6.20 14.48
CA SER A 171 -1.58 -7.22 13.61
C SER A 171 -1.00 -8.61 13.88
N TRP A 172 0.29 -8.70 14.20
CA TRP A 172 0.91 -9.93 14.67
C TRP A 172 0.33 -10.42 16.00
N TYR A 173 0.00 -9.51 16.92
CA TYR A 173 -0.69 -9.88 18.16
C TYR A 173 -2.12 -10.36 17.89
N ALA A 174 -2.83 -9.72 16.96
CA ALA A 174 -4.17 -10.10 16.53
C ALA A 174 -4.21 -11.49 15.85
N ASP A 175 -3.20 -11.83 15.03
CA ASP A 175 -3.06 -13.14 14.38
C ASP A 175 -2.93 -14.29 15.39
N ARG A 176 -2.34 -14.02 16.57
CA ARG A 176 -2.27 -15.00 17.67
C ARG A 176 -3.64 -15.39 18.22
N ILE A 177 -4.69 -14.62 17.90
CA ILE A 177 -6.07 -14.84 18.32
C ILE A 177 -6.91 -15.27 17.10
N GLN A 178 -6.50 -16.35 16.42
CA GLN A 178 -7.10 -16.86 15.17
C GLN A 178 -8.64 -17.00 15.19
N SER A 179 -9.26 -17.18 16.36
CA SER A 179 -10.72 -17.26 16.53
C SER A 179 -11.46 -15.92 16.33
N PHE A 180 -10.76 -14.78 16.28
CA PHE A 180 -11.36 -13.44 16.18
C PHE A 180 -10.85 -12.64 14.96
N THR A 181 -10.30 -13.30 13.93
CA THR A 181 -9.76 -12.64 12.74
C THR A 181 -10.83 -11.80 12.01
N LYS A 182 -12.03 -12.35 11.76
CA LYS A 182 -13.15 -11.60 11.14
C LYS A 182 -13.56 -10.33 11.89
N PRO A 183 -13.89 -10.35 13.20
CA PRO A 183 -14.29 -9.12 13.89
C PRO A 183 -13.15 -8.11 13.99
N ILE A 184 -11.90 -8.55 14.13
CA ILE A 184 -10.74 -7.65 14.12
C ILE A 184 -10.59 -6.97 12.75
N LEU A 185 -10.76 -7.72 11.66
CA LEU A 185 -10.67 -7.20 10.31
C LEU A 185 -11.80 -6.20 10.02
N ILE A 186 -13.04 -6.48 10.44
CA ILE A 186 -14.16 -5.53 10.35
C ILE A 186 -13.87 -4.27 11.17
N PHE A 187 -13.37 -4.41 12.39
CA PHE A 187 -13.01 -3.28 13.25
C PHE A 187 -11.93 -2.40 12.61
N LEU A 188 -10.90 -3.02 12.01
CA LEU A 188 -9.84 -2.31 11.30
C LEU A 188 -10.39 -1.55 10.09
N PHE A 189 -11.19 -2.19 9.22
CA PHE A 189 -11.80 -1.52 8.07
C PHE A 189 -12.74 -0.37 8.49
N LEU A 190 -13.52 -0.56 9.55
CA LEU A 190 -14.40 0.49 10.08
C LEU A 190 -13.60 1.68 10.63
N SER A 191 -12.53 1.40 11.37
CA SER A 191 -11.64 2.42 11.93
C SER A 191 -10.90 3.18 10.81
N THR A 192 -10.43 2.47 9.78
CA THR A 192 -9.82 3.08 8.59
C THR A 192 -10.82 3.95 7.82
N ALA A 193 -12.06 3.48 7.60
CA ALA A 193 -13.09 4.27 6.93
C ALA A 193 -13.43 5.55 7.70
N CYS A 194 -13.48 5.48 9.04
CA CYS A 194 -13.69 6.64 9.90
C CYS A 194 -12.55 7.65 9.74
N ALA A 195 -11.29 7.21 9.86
CA ALA A 195 -10.12 8.07 9.67
C ALA A 195 -10.06 8.70 8.27
N GLN A 196 -10.39 7.93 7.22
CA GLN A 196 -10.49 8.41 5.84
C GLN A 196 -11.60 9.44 5.66
N THR A 197 -12.75 9.26 6.32
CA THR A 197 -13.86 10.21 6.25
C THR A 197 -13.49 11.53 6.93
N VAL A 198 -12.84 11.46 8.11
CA VAL A 198 -12.32 12.64 8.80
C VAL A 198 -11.30 13.38 7.92
N LEU A 199 -10.39 12.66 7.27
CA LEU A 199 -9.41 13.26 6.36
C LEU A 199 -10.08 13.89 5.13
N SER A 200 -11.08 13.22 4.55
CA SER A 200 -11.84 13.71 3.40
C SER A 200 -12.59 15.00 3.72
N LEU A 201 -13.26 15.04 4.87
CA LEU A 201 -13.96 16.23 5.38
C LEU A 201 -12.99 17.38 5.72
N ALA A 202 -11.78 17.05 6.20
CA ALA A 202 -10.73 18.04 6.43
C ALA A 202 -10.25 18.68 5.11
N CYS A 203 -10.19 17.91 4.03
CA CYS A 203 -9.77 18.39 2.71
C CYS A 203 -10.82 19.28 2.01
N GLU A 204 -12.09 19.20 2.40
CA GLU A 204 -13.16 20.06 1.85
C GLU A 204 -13.35 21.38 2.64
N GLU A 205 -12.50 21.66 3.64
CA GLU A 205 -12.60 22.83 4.53
C GLU A 205 -13.95 22.93 5.30
N VAL A 206 -14.77 21.88 5.28
CA VAL A 206 -16.09 21.81 5.95
C VAL A 206 -15.94 21.81 7.47
N ILE A 207 -14.80 21.35 7.98
CA ILE A 207 -14.47 21.35 9.41
C ILE A 207 -13.15 22.10 9.60
N PRO A 208 -13.06 23.11 10.49
CA PRO A 208 -11.81 23.77 10.84
C PRO A 208 -10.98 22.84 11.72
N LEU A 209 -10.34 21.83 11.13
CA LEU A 209 -9.39 20.99 11.86
C LEU A 209 -8.04 21.70 11.97
N THR A 210 -7.57 21.81 13.21
CA THR A 210 -6.18 22.15 13.53
C THR A 210 -5.23 21.26 12.72
N LYS A 211 -4.12 21.81 12.20
CA LYS A 211 -3.09 21.07 11.44
C LYS A 211 -2.74 19.72 12.08
N ALA A 212 -2.65 19.66 13.42
CA ALA A 212 -2.39 18.44 14.18
C ALA A 212 -3.43 17.33 13.97
N ALA A 213 -4.71 17.67 13.84
CA ALA A 213 -5.78 16.69 13.67
C ALA A 213 -5.85 16.15 12.24
N PHE A 214 -5.51 16.98 11.25
CA PHE A 214 -5.27 16.53 9.87
C PHE A 214 -4.12 15.51 9.81
N PHE A 215 -3.00 15.84 10.47
CA PHE A 215 -1.86 14.93 10.59
C PHE A 215 -2.23 13.62 11.30
N ALA A 216 -2.96 13.70 12.42
CA ALA A 216 -3.40 12.53 13.15
C ALA A 216 -4.35 11.66 12.31
N ALA A 217 -5.28 12.26 11.55
CA ALA A 217 -6.19 11.53 10.65
C ALA A 217 -5.42 10.84 9.51
N GLY A 218 -4.48 11.54 8.86
CA GLY A 218 -3.66 10.98 7.79
C GLY A 218 -2.78 9.82 8.27
N VAL A 219 -2.07 9.99 9.39
CA VAL A 219 -1.24 8.92 9.96
C VAL A 219 -2.09 7.74 10.43
N SER A 220 -3.18 8.00 11.16
CA SER A 220 -4.04 6.93 11.69
C SER A 220 -4.69 6.09 10.58
N GLN A 221 -5.12 6.71 9.48
CA GLN A 221 -5.63 6.00 8.32
C GLN A 221 -4.63 4.97 7.79
N VAL A 222 -3.37 5.38 7.56
CA VAL A 222 -2.34 4.51 6.97
C VAL A 222 -1.99 3.40 7.96
N VAL A 223 -1.77 3.75 9.23
CA VAL A 223 -1.48 2.78 10.31
C VAL A 223 -2.56 1.69 10.38
N LEU A 224 -3.83 2.08 10.46
CA LEU A 224 -4.94 1.12 10.55
C LEU A 224 -5.06 0.27 9.28
N PHE A 225 -4.85 0.88 8.11
CA PHE A 225 -4.91 0.16 6.84
C PHE A 225 -3.78 -0.85 6.67
N SER A 226 -2.55 -0.51 7.05
CA SER A 226 -1.38 -1.38 6.94
C SER A 226 -1.52 -2.69 7.71
N GLY A 227 -2.30 -2.70 8.79
CA GLY A 227 -2.60 -3.92 9.54
C GLY A 227 -3.56 -4.88 8.83
N THR A 228 -4.40 -4.39 7.91
CA THR A 228 -5.36 -5.23 7.17
C THR A 228 -4.69 -6.12 6.12
N VAL A 229 -3.58 -5.65 5.53
CA VAL A 229 -2.85 -6.34 4.46
C VAL A 229 -2.36 -7.73 4.89
N PRO A 230 -1.56 -7.90 5.97
CA PRO A 230 -1.08 -9.21 6.39
C PRO A 230 -2.23 -10.15 6.77
N LEU A 231 -3.28 -9.66 7.44
CA LEU A 231 -4.43 -10.45 7.85
C LEU A 231 -5.20 -11.04 6.65
N ILE A 232 -5.47 -10.22 5.62
CA ILE A 232 -6.16 -10.72 4.42
C ILE A 232 -5.28 -11.71 3.65
N MET A 233 -3.97 -11.48 3.60
CA MET A 233 -3.01 -12.36 2.91
C MET A 233 -2.91 -13.72 3.61
N GLU A 234 -2.89 -13.75 4.94
CA GLU A 234 -2.91 -14.99 5.73
C GLU A 234 -4.23 -15.74 5.53
N LEU A 235 -5.37 -15.07 5.63
CA LEU A 235 -6.68 -15.66 5.38
C LEU A 235 -6.82 -16.20 3.94
N ALA A 236 -6.25 -15.49 2.96
CA ALA A 236 -6.21 -15.94 1.57
C ALA A 236 -5.33 -17.17 1.39
N ALA A 237 -4.16 -17.22 2.05
CA ALA A 237 -3.28 -18.38 2.04
C ALA A 237 -3.95 -19.62 2.66
N GLU A 238 -4.71 -19.45 3.75
CA GLU A 238 -5.49 -20.52 4.37
C GLU A 238 -6.61 -21.02 3.45
N CYS A 239 -7.34 -20.12 2.80
CA CYS A 239 -8.43 -20.48 1.90
C CYS A 239 -7.94 -21.10 0.58
N ALA A 240 -6.72 -20.76 0.17
CA ALA A 240 -6.05 -21.26 -1.02
C ALA A 240 -5.41 -22.64 -0.83
N TYR A 241 -5.35 -23.18 0.40
CA TYR A 241 -4.76 -24.51 0.64
C TYR A 241 -5.41 -25.58 -0.27
N PRO A 242 -4.62 -26.41 -0.99
CA PRO A 242 -3.17 -26.68 -0.87
C PRO A 242 -2.24 -25.90 -1.83
N VAL A 243 -2.69 -24.78 -2.41
CA VAL A 243 -1.89 -23.97 -3.34
C VAL A 243 -0.71 -23.31 -2.62
N ALA A 244 0.41 -23.13 -3.33
CA ALA A 244 1.59 -22.45 -2.78
C ALA A 244 1.26 -20.97 -2.46
N GLU A 245 1.62 -20.54 -1.25
CA GLU A 245 1.40 -19.19 -0.73
C GLU A 245 1.90 -18.08 -1.67
N GLY A 246 3.06 -18.28 -2.31
CA GLY A 246 3.60 -17.32 -3.28
C GLY A 246 2.72 -17.10 -4.51
N ILE A 247 1.96 -18.12 -4.95
CA ILE A 247 1.03 -17.99 -6.07
C ILE A 247 -0.19 -17.19 -5.63
N THR A 248 -0.75 -17.49 -4.46
CA THR A 248 -1.88 -16.78 -3.86
C THR A 248 -1.57 -15.29 -3.69
N SER A 249 -0.46 -14.98 -3.04
CA SER A 249 0.04 -13.62 -2.84
C SER A 249 0.32 -12.91 -4.17
N GLY A 250 0.94 -13.61 -5.12
CA GLY A 250 1.24 -13.05 -6.44
C GLY A 250 -0.02 -12.68 -7.23
N VAL A 251 -1.04 -13.54 -7.24
CA VAL A 251 -2.32 -13.26 -7.91
C VAL A 251 -3.05 -12.08 -7.27
N MET A 252 -3.05 -12.00 -5.94
CA MET A 252 -3.65 -10.87 -5.21
C MET A 252 -2.94 -9.55 -5.48
N ILE A 253 -1.62 -9.54 -5.51
CA ILE A 253 -0.85 -8.32 -5.81
C ILE A 253 -1.02 -7.93 -7.29
N LEU A 254 -1.06 -8.90 -8.20
CA LEU A 254 -1.30 -8.64 -9.62
C LEU A 254 -2.67 -7.99 -9.87
N SER A 255 -3.72 -8.41 -9.17
CA SER A 255 -5.05 -7.79 -9.29
C SER A 255 -5.09 -6.37 -8.72
N VAL A 256 -4.32 -6.07 -7.67
CA VAL A 256 -4.12 -4.71 -7.16
C VAL A 256 -3.48 -3.81 -8.22
N TYR A 257 -2.41 -4.28 -8.86
CA TYR A 257 -1.76 -3.54 -9.96
C TYR A 257 -2.67 -3.35 -11.17
N GLY A 258 -3.54 -4.33 -11.47
CA GLY A 258 -4.57 -4.19 -12.50
C GLY A 258 -5.52 -3.02 -12.23
N ILE A 259 -5.99 -2.88 -10.98
CA ILE A 259 -6.84 -1.74 -10.58
C ILE A 259 -6.04 -0.42 -10.63
N ASN A 260 -4.78 -0.42 -10.17
CA ASN A 260 -3.91 0.74 -10.26
C ASN A 260 -3.70 1.21 -11.70
N PHE A 261 -3.49 0.27 -12.63
CA PHE A 261 -3.36 0.58 -14.04
C PHE A 261 -4.61 1.27 -14.60
N VAL A 262 -5.80 0.78 -14.25
CA VAL A 262 -7.07 1.43 -14.62
C VAL A 262 -7.16 2.84 -14.03
N PHE A 263 -6.73 3.02 -12.78
CA PHE A 263 -6.65 4.35 -12.16
C PHE A 263 -5.70 5.29 -12.91
N PHE A 264 -4.47 4.87 -13.20
CA PHE A 264 -3.52 5.70 -13.95
C PHE A 264 -4.02 6.07 -15.34
N VAL A 265 -4.72 5.16 -16.03
CA VAL A 265 -5.36 5.48 -17.32
C VAL A 265 -6.49 6.50 -17.13
N ALA A 266 -7.30 6.39 -16.09
CA ALA A 266 -8.34 7.38 -15.78
C ALA A 266 -7.74 8.77 -15.48
N PHE A 267 -6.55 8.82 -14.90
CA PHE A 267 -5.82 10.06 -14.62
C PHE A 267 -5.13 10.71 -15.81
N MET A 268 -4.92 10.00 -16.93
CA MET A 268 -4.49 10.65 -18.16
C MET A 268 -5.52 11.64 -18.69
N PHE A 269 -6.77 11.61 -18.20
CA PHE A 269 -7.80 12.58 -18.56
C PHE A 269 -7.71 13.83 -17.65
N PRO A 270 -7.29 14.99 -18.18
CA PRO A 270 -6.86 16.17 -17.39
C PRO A 270 -7.98 16.96 -16.70
N GLN A 271 -9.20 16.41 -16.56
CA GLN A 271 -10.36 17.08 -15.95
C GLN A 271 -10.84 16.45 -14.64
N ALA A 272 -10.11 15.47 -14.10
CA ALA A 272 -10.49 14.82 -12.85
C ALA A 272 -10.14 15.71 -11.64
N ASN A 273 -11.17 16.27 -10.98
CA ASN A 273 -11.00 16.92 -9.69
C ASN A 273 -10.45 15.91 -8.65
N PRO A 274 -9.29 16.15 -8.03
CA PRO A 274 -8.67 15.22 -7.07
C PRO A 274 -9.53 14.93 -5.84
N ARG A 275 -10.50 15.82 -5.53
CA ARG A 275 -11.40 15.70 -4.38
C ARG A 275 -12.32 14.48 -4.44
N TRP A 276 -12.73 14.05 -5.64
CA TRP A 276 -13.58 12.86 -5.79
C TRP A 276 -12.88 11.59 -5.30
N MET A 277 -11.54 11.58 -5.27
CA MET A 277 -10.79 10.41 -4.85
C MET A 277 -10.74 10.19 -3.35
N ASN A 278 -10.82 11.26 -2.56
CA ASN A 278 -10.98 11.14 -1.12
C ASN A 278 -12.27 10.36 -0.81
N TRP A 279 -13.36 10.73 -1.49
CA TRP A 279 -14.64 10.03 -1.38
C TRP A 279 -14.61 8.62 -1.99
N LEU A 280 -13.91 8.43 -3.10
CA LEU A 280 -13.74 7.10 -3.69
C LEU A 280 -12.98 6.17 -2.74
N LEU A 281 -11.94 6.67 -2.07
CA LEU A 281 -11.19 5.95 -1.06
C LEU A 281 -12.09 5.51 0.10
N VAL A 282 -12.86 6.44 0.69
CA VAL A 282 -13.83 6.13 1.74
C VAL A 282 -14.84 5.07 1.25
N SER A 283 -15.42 5.26 0.07
CA SER A 283 -16.42 4.36 -0.49
C SER A 283 -15.87 2.94 -0.71
N SER A 284 -14.62 2.82 -1.16
CA SER A 284 -13.97 1.53 -1.40
C SER A 284 -13.78 0.74 -0.11
N THR A 285 -13.37 1.41 0.97
CA THR A 285 -13.19 0.82 2.29
C THR A 285 -14.54 0.46 2.91
N VAL A 286 -15.55 1.32 2.78
CA VAL A 286 -16.90 1.08 3.30
C VAL A 286 -17.57 -0.08 2.58
N VAL A 287 -17.41 -0.20 1.26
CA VAL A 287 -17.93 -1.33 0.47
C VAL A 287 -17.27 -2.64 0.88
N CYS A 288 -15.99 -2.64 1.27
CA CYS A 288 -15.33 -3.84 1.76
C CYS A 288 -15.94 -4.39 3.06
N ILE A 289 -16.50 -3.54 3.94
CA ILE A 289 -17.08 -3.97 5.23
C ILE A 289 -18.23 -5.00 5.08
N PRO A 290 -19.31 -4.74 4.31
CA PRO A 290 -20.37 -5.73 4.10
C PRO A 290 -19.85 -6.94 3.34
N LEU A 291 -18.93 -6.75 2.37
CA LEU A 291 -18.26 -7.83 1.64
C LEU A 291 -17.55 -8.81 2.59
N ILE A 292 -16.85 -8.30 3.61
CA ILE A 292 -16.22 -9.09 4.67
C ILE A 292 -17.27 -9.71 5.61
N ALA A 293 -18.35 -8.98 5.91
CA ALA A 293 -19.42 -9.49 6.77
C ALA A 293 -20.14 -10.72 6.15
N PHE A 294 -20.40 -10.68 4.84
CA PHE A 294 -20.98 -11.80 4.08
C PHE A 294 -19.99 -12.94 3.80
N TYR A 295 -18.68 -12.66 3.90
CA TYR A 295 -17.67 -13.69 3.78
C TYR A 295 -17.79 -14.71 4.93
N THR A 296 -18.01 -15.98 4.59
CA THR A 296 -17.98 -17.08 5.55
C THR A 296 -16.57 -17.64 5.60
N GLU A 297 -15.90 -17.49 6.73
CA GLU A 297 -14.59 -18.11 6.96
C GLU A 297 -14.71 -19.62 6.79
N ARG A 298 -13.84 -20.20 5.97
CA ARG A 298 -13.69 -21.65 5.83
C ARG A 298 -12.24 -22.00 6.07
N TYR A 299 -11.93 -22.39 7.30
CA TYR A 299 -10.60 -22.78 7.71
C TYR A 299 -10.25 -24.20 7.26
N LYS A 300 -10.05 -24.39 5.95
CA LYS A 300 -9.71 -25.71 5.39
C LYS A 300 -8.42 -26.30 5.93
N ARG A 301 -7.49 -25.47 6.44
CA ARG A 301 -6.20 -25.93 6.97
C ARG A 301 -6.31 -26.37 8.44
N LEU A 302 -6.99 -25.60 9.29
CA LEU A 302 -7.28 -25.98 10.68
C LEU A 302 -8.12 -27.26 10.74
N ASP A 303 -9.15 -27.40 9.90
CA ASP A 303 -9.98 -28.63 9.85
C ASP A 303 -9.15 -29.87 9.49
N VAL A 304 -8.11 -29.72 8.66
CA VAL A 304 -7.21 -30.83 8.26
C VAL A 304 -6.18 -31.14 9.34
N ASP A 305 -5.75 -30.15 10.12
CA ASP A 305 -4.82 -30.33 11.24
C ASP A 305 -5.53 -30.90 12.48
N GLU A 306 -6.80 -30.55 12.73
CA GLU A 306 -7.63 -31.13 13.80
C GLU A 306 -8.07 -32.57 13.47
N SER A 307 -8.47 -32.86 12.22
CA SER A 307 -8.91 -34.21 11.81
C SER A 307 -7.78 -35.25 11.73
N LYS A 308 -6.51 -34.83 11.78
CA LYS A 308 -5.35 -35.74 11.84
C LYS A 308 -4.85 -36.00 13.26
N GLN A 309 -5.45 -35.36 14.28
CA GLN A 309 -5.16 -35.62 15.70
C GLN A 309 -6.15 -36.58 16.37
N SER A 310 -7.24 -36.98 15.68
CA SER A 310 -8.19 -38.03 16.10
C SER A 310 -7.90 -39.37 15.44
#